data_AF-A0A3D0EW84-F1
#
_entry.id   AF-A0A3D0EW84-F1
#
_cell.length_a   1.000
_cell.length_b   1.000
_cell.length_c   1.000
_cell.angle_alpha   90.00
_cell.angle_beta   90.00
_cell.angle_gamma   90.00
#
_symmetry.space_group_name_H-M   'P 1'
#
loop_
_entity.id
_entity.type
_entity.pdbx_description
1 polymer ?
#
loop_
_entity_poly.entity_id
_entity_poly.type
_entity_poly.pdbx_seq_one_letter_code
_entity_poly.pdbx_strand_id
1 'polypeptide(L)' 'MTLIQFKNVTKTYGAGDSTFRALKGLNLAIEDGEFLALMGPSGSGKSTTMNIAACLDTLTSG' A
#
# COMPACT_ATOMS: atom_id res chain seq x y z
N MET A 1 -2.12 -17.47 -10.19
CA MET A 1 -0.70 -17.24 -9.87
C MET A 1 -0.63 -15.80 -9.41
N THR A 2 -0.11 -15.55 -8.22
CA THR A 2 -0.08 -14.20 -7.66
C THR A 2 0.78 -13.31 -8.53
N LEU A 3 0.17 -12.25 -9.09
CA LEU A 3 0.84 -11.28 -9.95
C LEU A 3 1.46 -10.14 -9.13
N ILE A 4 0.74 -9.67 -8.11
CA ILE A 4 1.20 -8.61 -7.21
C ILE A 4 1.07 -9.10 -5.76
N GLN A 5 2.13 -8.94 -4.97
CA GLN A 5 2.16 -9.38 -3.57
C GLN A 5 2.76 -8.32 -2.64
N PHE A 6 1.96 -7.88 -1.67
CA PHE A 6 2.37 -7.07 -0.54
C PHE A 6 2.49 -8.00 0.69
N LYS A 7 3.67 -8.02 1.32
CA LYS A 7 3.91 -8.76 2.58
C LYS A 7 4.29 -7.79 3.69
N ASN A 8 3.41 -7.61 4.67
CA ASN A 8 3.61 -6.75 5.82
C ASN A 8 4.10 -5.33 5.44
N VAL A 9 3.58 -4.78 4.35
CA VAL A 9 4.06 -3.51 3.79
C VAL A 9 3.64 -2.35 4.67
N THR A 10 4.61 -1.51 5.02
CA THR A 10 4.38 -0.26 5.75
C THR A 10 4.81 0.94 4.91
N LYS A 11 4.12 2.05 5.11
CA LYS A 11 4.49 3.34 4.53
C LYS A 11 4.21 4.43 5.54
N THR A 12 5.25 5.19 5.85
CA THR A 12 5.18 6.38 6.70
C THR A 12 5.65 7.57 5.88
N TYR A 13 4.89 8.66 5.96
CA TYR A 13 5.24 9.96 5.41
C TYR A 13 5.62 10.93 6.53
N GLY A 14 6.42 11.94 6.20
CA GLY A 14 6.89 12.94 7.15
C GLY A 14 8.03 12.44 8.05
N ALA A 15 8.41 13.27 9.03
CA ALA A 15 9.46 12.97 10.00
C ALA A 15 9.12 13.59 11.37
N GLY A 16 9.71 13.02 12.43
CA GLY A 16 9.49 13.46 13.81
C GLY A 16 8.03 13.39 14.25
N ASP A 17 7.57 14.44 14.92
CA ASP A 17 6.20 14.53 15.47
C ASP A 17 5.12 14.65 14.39
N SER A 18 5.49 14.91 13.14
CA SER A 18 4.57 15.02 11.99
C SER A 18 4.43 13.72 11.19
N THR A 19 4.79 12.58 11.77
CA THR A 19 4.75 11.29 11.06
C THR A 19 3.32 10.80 10.83
N PHE A 20 3.03 10.40 9.59
CA PHE A 20 1.75 9.80 9.21
C PHE A 20 1.97 8.41 8.61
N ARG A 21 1.46 7.38 9.29
CA ARG A 21 1.56 5.99 8.84
C ARG A 21 0.38 5.63 7.94
N ALA A 22 0.57 5.80 6.64
CA ALA A 22 -0.41 5.53 5.60
C ALA A 22 -0.71 4.03 5.44
N LEU A 23 0.32 3.17 5.48
CA LEU A 23 0.16 1.71 5.49
C LEU A 23 0.73 1.11 6.78
N LYS A 24 -0.06 0.29 7.44
CA LYS A 24 0.20 -0.22 8.81
C LYS A 24 0.46 -1.74 8.83
N GLY A 25 1.19 -2.26 7.85
CA GLY A 25 1.45 -3.71 7.72
C GLY A 25 0.44 -4.38 6.80
N LEU A 26 0.27 -3.84 5.59
CA LEU A 26 -0.66 -4.35 4.60
C LEU A 26 -0.16 -5.69 4.05
N ASN A 27 -1.05 -6.70 4.07
CA ASN A 27 -0.89 -7.94 3.33
C ASN A 27 -1.97 -7.98 2.25
N LEU A 28 -1.56 -8.12 0.99
CA LEU A 28 -2.46 -8.16 -0.16
C LEU A 28 -1.83 -9.05 -1.23
N ALA A 29 -2.61 -9.94 -1.81
CA ALA A 29 -2.25 -10.69 -3.00
C ALA A 29 -3.28 -10.36 -4.07
N ILE A 30 -2.81 -10.09 -5.28
CA ILE A 30 -3.66 -9.91 -6.46
C ILE A 30 -3.23 -10.97 -7.46
N GLU A 31 -4.18 -11.78 -7.88
CA GLU A 31 -3.95 -12.85 -8.84
C GLU A 31 -3.93 -12.33 -10.28
N ASP A 32 -3.21 -13.03 -11.15
CA ASP A 32 -3.21 -12.70 -12.58
C ASP A 32 -4.63 -12.74 -13.17
N GLY A 33 -5.00 -11.66 -13.88
CA GLY A 33 -6.36 -11.46 -14.44
C GLY A 33 -7.44 -11.06 -13.43
N GLU A 34 -7.12 -10.84 -12.15
CA GLU A 34 -8.10 -10.45 -11.14
C GLU A 34 -8.62 -9.01 -11.35
N PHE A 35 -9.94 -8.84 -11.28
CA PHE A 35 -10.58 -7.52 -11.27
C PHE A 35 -10.99 -7.15 -9.85
N LEU A 36 -10.22 -6.26 -9.22
CA LEU A 36 -10.39 -5.85 -7.82
C LEU A 36 -10.70 -4.36 -7.70
N ALA A 37 -11.58 -4.01 -6.76
CA ALA A 37 -11.86 -2.62 -6.38
C ALA A 37 -11.37 -2.33 -4.95
N LEU A 38 -10.58 -1.27 -4.78
CA LEU A 38 -10.08 -0.83 -3.47
C LEU A 38 -10.92 0.34 -2.95
N MET A 39 -11.68 0.11 -1.87
CA MET A 39 -12.60 1.10 -1.29
C MET A 39 -12.24 1.48 0.15
N GLY A 40 -12.70 2.65 0.61
CA GLY A 40 -12.47 3.15 1.97
C GLY A 40 -12.48 4.68 2.07
N PRO A 41 -12.53 5.25 3.28
CA PRO A 41 -12.60 6.70 3.50
C PRO A 41 -11.33 7.44 3.03
N SER A 42 -11.40 8.76 2.86
CA SER A 42 -10.22 9.56 2.53
C SER A 42 -9.13 9.37 3.59
N GLY A 43 -7.86 9.31 3.16
CA GLY A 43 -6.72 9.07 4.06
C GLY A 43 -6.49 7.61 4.48
N SER A 44 -7.29 6.65 4.02
CA SER A 44 -7.14 5.23 4.43
C SER A 44 -5.99 4.45 3.78
N GLY A 45 -5.14 5.10 2.97
CA GLY A 45 -3.96 4.47 2.33
C GLY A 45 -4.18 3.90 0.93
N LYS A 46 -5.38 4.06 0.33
CA LYS A 46 -5.69 3.49 -1.01
C LYS A 46 -4.74 3.94 -2.12
N SER A 47 -4.58 5.25 -2.29
CA SER A 47 -3.67 5.82 -3.29
C SER A 47 -2.22 5.45 -3.01
N THR A 48 -1.83 5.35 -1.73
CA THR A 48 -0.50 4.86 -1.34
C THR A 48 -0.28 3.41 -1.80
N THR A 49 -1.24 2.51 -1.56
CA THR A 49 -1.17 1.12 -2.06
C THR A 49 -1.04 1.07 -3.57
N MET A 50 -1.86 1.86 -4.29
CA MET A 50 -1.82 1.90 -5.76
C MET A 50 -0.49 2.46 -6.29
N ASN A 51 0.04 3.53 -5.70
CA ASN A 51 1.30 4.11 -6.13
C ASN A 51 2.47 3.14 -5.92
N ILE A 52 2.49 2.41 -4.81
CA ILE A 52 3.51 1.38 -4.54
C ILE A 52 3.36 0.22 -5.54
N ALA A 53 2.13 -0.24 -5.81
CA ALA A 53 1.88 -1.32 -6.78
C ALA A 53 2.34 -0.96 -8.20
N ALA A 54 2.21 0.32 -8.57
CA ALA A 54 2.63 0.86 -9.86
C ALA A 54 4.11 1.29 -9.91
N CYS A 55 4.89 1.01 -8.87
CA CYS A 55 6.30 1.44 -8.74
C CYS A 55 6.51 2.97 -8.82
N LEU A 56 5.49 3.76 -8.48
CA LEU A 56 5.53 5.23 -8.43
C LEU A 56 5.96 5.77 -7.05
N ASP A 57 5.93 4.92 -6.02
CA ASP A 57 6.40 5.22 -4.68
C ASP A 57 7.07 3.97 -4.10
N THR A 58 7.91 4.16 -3.08
CA THR A 58 8.59 3.09 -2.36
C THR A 58 7.96 2.85 -1.00
N LEU A 59 7.92 1.60 -0.54
CA LEU A 59 7.52 1.29 0.84
C LEU A 59 8.57 1.77 1.86
N THR A 60 8.16 1.95 3.11
CA THR A 60 9.10 2.21 4.21
C THR A 60 9.71 0.89 4.72
N SER A 61 8.91 -0.18 4.77
CA SER A 61 9.37 -1.53 5.12
C SER A 61 8.42 -2.59 4.59
N GLY A 62 8.89 -3.85 4.51
CA GLY A 62 8.13 -5.00 4.01
C GLY A 62 8.55 -5.44 2.63
#